data_AF-A0A966ZDS8-F1
#
_entry.id   AF-A0A966ZDS8-F1
#
_cell.length_a   1.000
_cell.length_b   1.000
_cell.length_c   1.000
_cell.angle_alpha   90.00
_cell.angle_beta   90.00
_cell.angle_gamma   90.00
#
_symmetry.space_group_name_H-M   'P 1'
#
loop_
_entity.id
_entity.type
_entity.pdbx_description
1 polymer ?
#
loop_
_entity_poly.entity_id
_entity_poly.type
_entity_poly.pdbx_seq_one_letter_code
_entity_poly.pdbx_strand_id
1 'polypeptide(L)' 'MIHRNAESYRVEVKRFYLPFEVTVNCPKCGKPCTEDLRRNYLSYPTIGGIADLSVECPECVHFWNVKCRFDVTLTLVE' A
#
# COMPACT_ATOMS: atom_id res chain seq x y z
N MET A 1 2.14 -10.21 -26.31
CA MET A 1 2.49 -8.80 -26.02
C MET A 1 1.38 -8.21 -25.17
N ILE A 2 1.69 -7.60 -24.03
CA ILE A 2 0.68 -6.98 -23.16
C ILE A 2 0.74 -5.47 -23.38
N HIS A 3 -0.40 -4.86 -23.70
CA HIS A 3 -0.53 -3.41 -23.82
C HIS A 3 -1.26 -2.87 -22.61
N ARG A 4 -0.69 -1.85 -21.95
CA ARG A 4 -1.37 -1.10 -20.90
C ARG A 4 -2.13 0.06 -21.55
N ASN A 5 -3.43 0.13 -21.33
CA ASN A 5 -4.20 1.34 -21.62
C ASN A 5 -3.84 2.42 -20.59
N ALA A 6 -3.63 3.66 -21.01
CA ALA A 6 -3.12 4.75 -20.18
C ALA A 6 -4.11 5.26 -19.09
N GLU A 7 -5.28 4.65 -18.97
CA GLU A 7 -6.33 5.08 -18.04
C GLU A 7 -6.06 4.55 -16.62
N SER A 8 -6.41 5.35 -15.61
CA SER A 8 -6.40 4.92 -14.21
C SER A 8 -7.62 4.05 -13.94
N TYR A 9 -7.41 2.79 -13.55
CA TYR A 9 -8.49 1.85 -13.24
C TYR A 9 -8.65 1.70 -11.72
N ARG A 10 -9.90 1.81 -11.22
CA ARG A 10 -10.19 1.62 -9.80
C ARG A 10 -10.25 0.13 -9.49
N VAL A 11 -9.61 -0.27 -8.39
CA VAL A 11 -9.87 -1.58 -7.82
C VAL A 11 -11.16 -1.46 -7.02
N GLU A 12 -12.25 -2.06 -7.49
CA GLU A 12 -13.59 -2.00 -6.84
C GLU A 12 -13.66 -2.85 -5.54
N VAL A 13 -12.58 -2.84 -4.77
CA VAL A 13 -12.44 -3.57 -3.52
C VAL A 13 -12.20 -2.56 -2.41
N LYS A 14 -13.15 -2.49 -1.47
CA LYS A 14 -13.07 -1.60 -0.30
C LYS A 14 -11.84 -1.85 0.55
N ARG A 15 -11.45 -3.12 0.71
CA ARG A 15 -10.31 -3.55 1.53
C ARG A 15 -9.39 -4.43 0.69
N PHE A 16 -8.37 -3.83 0.09
CA PHE A 16 -7.44 -4.53 -0.77
C PHE A 16 -6.21 -4.96 0.02
N TYR A 17 -6.20 -6.24 0.42
CA TYR A 17 -5.11 -6.89 1.15
C TYR A 17 -4.03 -7.39 0.18
N LEU A 18 -2.77 -7.30 0.58
CA LEU A 18 -1.62 -7.67 -0.23
C LEU A 18 -0.60 -8.48 0.57
N PRO A 19 0.14 -9.42 -0.05
CA PRO A 19 1.13 -10.24 0.63
C PRO A 19 2.47 -9.48 0.81
N PHE A 20 2.42 -8.26 1.37
CA PHE A 20 3.60 -7.42 1.58
C PHE A 20 3.67 -6.90 3.01
N GLU A 21 4.90 -6.66 3.46
CA GLU A 21 5.20 -5.93 4.69
C GLU A 21 5.86 -4.60 4.32
N VAL A 22 5.41 -3.52 4.93
CA VAL A 22 5.94 -2.17 4.70
C VAL A 22 6.65 -1.70 5.96
N THR A 23 7.94 -1.40 5.86
CA THR A 23 8.72 -0.86 6.99
C THR A 23 9.02 0.62 6.77
N VAL A 24 8.64 1.45 7.73
CA VAL A 24 8.83 2.91 7.72
C VAL A 24 9.29 3.37 9.11
N ASN A 25 10.08 4.45 9.18
CA ASN A 25 10.49 5.00 10.46
C ASN A 25 9.39 5.88 11.04
N CYS A 26 9.11 5.72 12.33
CA CYS A 26 8.17 6.58 13.04
C CYS A 26 8.68 8.02 13.04
N PRO A 27 7.88 9.01 12.60
CA PRO A 27 8.30 10.41 12.57
C PRO A 27 8.47 11.02 13.96
N LYS A 28 7.90 10.38 15.01
CA LYS A 28 7.96 10.86 16.39
C LYS A 28 9.17 10.34 17.17
N CYS A 29 9.49 9.05 17.06
CA CYS A 29 10.55 8.42 17.86
C CYS A 29 11.70 7.83 17.03
N GLY A 30 11.62 7.87 15.70
CA GLY A 30 12.66 7.39 14.79
C GLY A 30 12.80 5.87 14.67
N LYS A 31 12.10 5.08 15.50
CA LYS A 31 12.15 3.61 15.45
C LYS A 31 11.47 3.06 14.19
N PRO A 32 11.96 1.95 13.60
CA PRO A 32 11.31 1.29 12.49
C PRO A 32 9.97 0.69 12.93
N CYS A 33 8.95 0.81 12.07
CA CYS A 33 7.61 0.28 12.27
C CYS A 33 7.20 -0.51 11.03
N THR A 34 6.70 -1.72 11.23
CA THR A 34 6.35 -2.65 10.15
C THR A 34 4.85 -2.89 10.13
N GLU A 35 4.23 -2.64 8.98
CA GLU A 35 2.82 -2.93 8.72
C GLU A 35 2.68 -4.16 7.82
N ASP A 36 1.84 -5.10 8.24
CA ASP A 36 1.51 -6.31 7.47
C ASP A 36 0.24 -6.09 6.64
N LEU A 37 0.37 -5.94 5.31
CA LEU A 37 -0.76 -5.74 4.41
C LEU A 37 -1.59 -7.01 4.15
N ARG A 38 -1.25 -8.15 4.77
CA ARG A 38 -2.15 -9.31 4.85
C ARG A 38 -3.26 -9.08 5.87
N ARG A 39 -3.02 -8.20 6.85
CA ARG A 39 -3.94 -7.86 7.95
C ARG A 39 -4.46 -6.43 7.86
N ASN A 40 -3.63 -5.53 7.37
CA ASN A 40 -3.97 -4.15 7.02
C ASN A 40 -4.26 -4.06 5.50
N TYR A 41 -4.88 -2.99 5.01
CA TYR A 41 -5.34 -2.93 3.61
C TYR A 41 -5.24 -1.53 3.01
N LEU A 42 -5.14 -1.48 1.68
CA LEU A 42 -5.40 -0.26 0.93
C LEU A 42 -6.91 -0.09 0.72
N SER A 43 -7.43 1.08 1.06
CA SER A 43 -8.87 1.38 0.93
C SER A 43 -9.17 1.97 -0.45
N TYR A 44 -9.96 1.27 -1.26
CA TYR A 44 -10.34 1.68 -2.62
C TYR A 44 -9.16 2.17 -3.49
N PRO A 45 -8.07 1.39 -3.66
CA PRO A 45 -6.92 1.86 -4.42
C PRO A 45 -7.24 2.02 -5.91
N THR A 46 -6.53 2.95 -6.56
CA THR A 46 -6.56 3.13 -8.02
C THR A 46 -5.21 2.75 -8.58
N ILE A 47 -5.17 2.01 -9.70
CA ILE A 47 -3.92 1.64 -10.37
C ILE A 47 -3.21 2.92 -10.85
N GLY A 48 -1.93 3.06 -10.48
CA GLY A 48 -1.11 4.25 -10.69
C GLY A 48 -1.45 5.43 -9.77
N GLY A 49 -2.51 5.32 -8.95
CA GLY A 49 -2.94 6.34 -8.02
C GLY A 49 -2.16 6.31 -6.71
N ILE A 50 -2.14 7.45 -6.01
CA ILE A 50 -1.62 7.54 -4.64
C ILE A 50 -2.69 7.08 -3.67
N ALA A 51 -2.31 6.19 -2.75
CA ALA A 51 -3.12 5.71 -1.64
C ALA A 51 -2.43 6.04 -0.31
N ASP A 52 -3.24 6.34 0.70
CA ASP A 52 -2.76 6.48 2.07
C ASP A 52 -2.78 5.12 2.77
N LEU A 53 -1.64 4.75 3.38
CA LEU A 53 -1.50 3.61 4.26
C LEU A 53 -1.37 4.12 5.70
N SER A 54 -2.30 3.77 6.57
CA SER A 54 -2.23 4.09 7.99
C SER A 54 -1.26 3.15 8.70
N VAL A 55 -0.34 3.74 9.47
CA VAL A 55 0.71 3.06 10.22
C VAL A 55 0.61 3.44 11.69
N GLU A 56 0.81 2.47 12.57
CA GLU A 56 0.95 2.69 14.00
C GLU A 56 2.37 2.35 14.47
N CYS A 57 2.96 3.23 15.29
CA CYS A 57 4.19 2.91 15.99
C CYS A 57 3.88 2.17 17.30
N PRO A 58 4.27 0.90 17.46
CA PRO A 58 3.97 0.13 18.67
C PRO A 58 4.69 0.67 19.92
N GLU A 59 5.74 1.45 19.73
CA GLU A 59 6.62 1.94 20.80
C GLU A 59 6.14 3.24 21.43
N CYS A 60 5.54 4.12 20.65
CA CYS A 60 5.08 5.44 21.13
C CYS A 60 3.62 5.74 20.80
N VAL A 61 2.89 4.74 20.28
CA VAL A 61 1.45 4.74 19.96
C VAL A 61 1.08 5.92 19.05
N HIS A 62 2.01 6.30 18.17
CA HIS A 62 1.81 7.39 17.22
C HIS A 62 1.24 6.82 15.93
N PHE A 63 0.16 7.44 15.44
CA PHE A 63 -0.48 7.11 14.18
C PHE A 63 -0.14 8.14 13.12
N TRP A 64 0.20 7.69 11.92
CA TRP A 64 0.39 8.55 10.77
C TRP A 64 0.02 7.82 9.47
N ASN A 65 -0.09 8.57 8.38
CA ASN A 65 -0.32 8.02 7.06
C ASN A 65 0.96 8.12 6.22
N VAL A 66 1.24 7.06 5.46
CA VAL A 66 2.30 7.01 4.47
C VAL A 66 1.65 6.97 3.09
N LYS A 67 2.15 7.79 2.17
CA LYS A 67 1.70 7.77 0.77
C LYS A 67 2.40 6.64 0.03
N CYS A 68 1.62 5.79 -0.61
CA CYS A 68 2.10 4.73 -1.50
C CYS A 68 1.42 4.84 -2.86
N ARG A 69 2.04 4.27 -3.90
CA ARG A 69 1.44 4.15 -5.23
C ARG A 69 1.19 2.67 -5.51
N PHE A 70 -0.02 2.34 -5.96
CA PHE A 70 -0.35 0.98 -6.35
C PHE A 70 -0.13 0.78 -7.86
N ASP A 71 0.96 0.14 -8.24
CA ASP A 71 1.25 -0.22 -9.64
C ASP A 71 1.01 -1.72 -9.86
N VAL A 72 0.50 -2.06 -11.04
CA VAL A 72 0.25 -3.45 -11.45
C VAL A 72 1.09 -3.77 -12.68
N THR A 73 1.79 -4.89 -12.62
CA THR A 73 2.52 -5.47 -13.75
C THR A 73 1.90 -6.83 -14.08
N LEU A 74 1.68 -7.09 -15.37
CA LEU A 74 1.26 -8.39 -15.86
C LEU A 74 2.43 -9.04 -16.59
N THR A 75 2.67 -10.32 -16.30
CA THR A 75 3.71 -11.13 -16.94
C THR A 75 3.05 -12.33 -17.58
N LEU A 76 3.34 -12.58 -18.87
CA LEU A 76 2.92 -13.81 -19.54
C LEU A 76 3.77 -14.97 -19.01
N VAL A 77 3.11 -16.03 -18.59
CA VAL A 77 3.73 -17.31 -18.23
C VAL A 77 3.24 -18.36 -19.23
N GLU A 78 4.11 -19.31 -19.57
CA GLU A 78 3.83 -20.42 -20.50
C GLU A 78 2.91 -21.48 -19.90
#